data_AF-A0A7W0YA52-F1
#
_entry.id   AF-A0A7W0YA52-F1
#
_cell.length_a   1.000
_cell.length_b   1.000
_cell.length_c   1.000
_cell.angle_alpha   90.00
_cell.angle_beta   90.00
_cell.angle_gamma   90.00
#
_symmetry.space_group_name_H-M   'P 1'
#
loop_
_entity.id
_entity.type
_entity.pdbx_description
1 polymer ?
#
loop_
_entity_poly.entity_id
_entity_poly.type
_entity_poly.pdbx_seq_one_letter_code
_entity_poly.pdbx_strand_id
1 'polypeptide(L)'
;MQRAAGRLRIIAHLIDARTNTQRWAETYDRQLADVFSIQSEIAQQIVGQLQATISPQEKALIEERPTRDLAAYDLYLQAKELIDGYTNAPIRRSRF
;
A
#
# COMPACT_ATOMS: atom_id res chain seq x y z
N MET A 1 1.26 -5.89 9.66
CA MET A 1 0.48 -4.74 10.17
C MET A 1 0.06 -5.05 11.59
N GLN A 2 0.61 -4.38 12.61
CA GLN A 2 0.21 -4.61 14.00
C GLN A 2 -0.90 -3.61 14.36
N ARG A 3 -2.16 -4.06 14.35
CA ARG A 3 -3.33 -3.25 14.73
C ARG A 3 -3.50 -3.32 16.25
N ALA A 4 -2.76 -2.51 17.00
CA ALA A 4 -2.97 -2.38 18.44
C ALA A 4 -3.94 -1.22 18.70
N ALA A 5 -5.15 -1.53 19.20
CA ALA A 5 -6.10 -0.56 19.76
C ALA A 5 -6.42 0.68 18.89
N GLY A 6 -6.74 0.49 17.62
CA GLY A 6 -7.17 1.59 16.73
C GLY A 6 -6.04 2.48 16.20
N ARG A 7 -4.77 2.13 16.46
CA ARG A 7 -3.61 2.76 15.84
C ARG A 7 -2.99 1.84 14.79
N LEU A 8 -2.55 2.47 13.71
CA LEU A 8 -1.89 1.85 12.59
C LEU A 8 -0.47 2.40 12.49
N ARG A 9 0.50 1.48 12.55
CA ARG A 9 1.90 1.77 12.22
C ARG A 9 2.21 1.24 10.84
N ILE A 10 2.63 2.13 9.93
CA ILE A 10 3.12 1.79 8.60
C ILE A 10 4.60 2.15 8.55
N ILE A 11 5.41 1.25 8.03
CA ILE A 11 6.83 1.51 7.76
C ILE A 11 7.00 1.39 6.26
N ALA A 12 7.43 2.47 5.62
CA ALA A 12 7.66 2.53 4.19
C ALA A 12 9.17 2.66 3.93
N HIS A 13 9.68 1.87 3.00
CA HIS A 13 11.07 1.91 2.58
C HIS A 13 11.13 2.02 1.06
N LEU A 14 11.99 2.90 0.56
CA LEU A 14 12.38 2.96 -0.84
C LEU A 14 13.81 2.44 -0.96
N ILE A 15 13.98 1.39 -1.75
CA ILE A 15 15.27 0.72 -1.95
C ILE A 15 15.62 0.81 -3.44
N ASP A 16 16.87 1.15 -3.73
CA ASP A 16 17.43 1.02 -5.07
C ASP A 16 17.70 -0.46 -5.34
N ALA A 17 16.93 -1.05 -6.25
CA ALA A 17 17.00 -2.49 -6.55
C ALA A 17 18.34 -2.93 -7.18
N ARG A 18 19.12 -2.02 -7.77
CA ARG A 18 20.40 -2.35 -8.42
C ARG A 18 21.55 -2.41 -7.42
N THR A 19 21.52 -1.53 -6.44
CA THR A 19 22.60 -1.37 -5.46
C THR A 19 22.23 -1.92 -4.09
N ASN A 20 20.97 -2.32 -3.89
CA ASN A 20 20.40 -2.72 -2.62
C ASN A 20 20.58 -1.66 -1.52
N THR A 21 20.62 -0.38 -1.91
CA THR A 21 20.79 0.74 -0.99
C THR A 21 19.43 1.33 -0.61
N GLN A 22 19.25 1.62 0.68
CA GLN A 22 18.05 2.34 1.13
C GLN A 22 18.16 3.80 0.71
N ARG A 23 17.18 4.26 -0.08
CA ARG A 23 17.07 5.64 -0.56
C ARG A 23 16.24 6.49 0.41
N TRP A 24 15.23 5.90 1.02
CA TRP A 24 14.35 6.56 1.98
C TRP A 24 13.69 5.51 2.88
N ALA A 25 13.39 5.90 4.12
CA ALA A 25 12.57 5.13 5.02
C ALA A 25 11.82 6.06 5.96
N GLU A 26 10.55 5.77 6.19
CA GLU A 26 9.72 6.57 7.07
C GLU A 26 8.74 5.68 7.84
N THR A 27 8.46 6.07 9.08
CA THR A 27 7.47 5.41 9.93
C THR A 27 6.31 6.37 10.16
N TYR A 28 5.12 5.87 9.89
CA TYR A 28 3.87 6.58 10.10
C TYR A 28 3.09 5.90 11.21
N ASP A 29 2.83 6.64 12.28
CA ASP A 29 1.93 6.25 13.35
C ASP A 29 0.67 7.11 13.28
N ARG A 30 -0.47 6.50 12.93
CA ARG A 30 -1.76 7.20 12.72
C ARG A 30 -2.93 6.42 13.31
N GLN A 31 -4.07 7.07 13.47
CA GLN A 31 -5.30 6.38 13.84
C GLN A 31 -5.85 5.62 12.63
N LEU A 32 -6.54 4.50 12.87
CA LEU A 32 -7.13 3.70 11.81
C LEU A 32 -8.19 4.49 10.99
N ALA A 33 -8.84 5.46 11.62
CA ALA A 33 -9.79 6.38 10.95
C ALA A 33 -9.14 7.19 9.81
N ASP A 34 -7.82 7.37 9.85
CA ASP A 34 -7.02 8.16 8.92
C ASP A 34 -6.30 7.29 7.87
N VAL A 35 -6.69 6.01 7.72
CA VAL A 35 -5.98 5.06 6.84
C VAL A 35 -5.94 5.50 5.37
N PHE A 36 -6.96 6.22 4.89
CA PHE A 36 -6.97 6.69 3.50
C PHE A 36 -6.09 7.91 3.28
N SER A 37 -6.05 8.84 4.24
CA SER A 37 -5.16 10.01 4.13
C SER A 37 -3.69 9.60 4.13
N ILE A 38 -3.33 8.59 4.94
CA ILE A 38 -1.94 8.11 4.97
C ILE A 38 -1.54 7.38 3.69
N GLN A 39 -2.48 6.72 2.99
CA GLN A 39 -2.18 6.08 1.70
C GLN A 39 -1.83 7.10 0.62
N SER A 40 -2.61 8.18 0.50
CA SER A 40 -2.33 9.26 -0.45
C SER A 40 -1.01 9.98 -0.11
N GLU A 41 -0.76 10.23 1.18
CA GLU A 41 0.49 10.85 1.65
C GLU A 41 1.71 10.00 1.27
N ILE A 42 1.68 8.69 1.55
CA ILE A 42 2.76 7.77 1.19
C ILE A 42 2.98 7.75 -0.33
N ALA A 43 1.91 7.70 -1.14
CA ALA A 43 2.01 7.70 -2.59
C ALA A 43 2.69 8.98 -3.11
N GLN A 44 2.30 10.15 -2.59
CA GLN A 44 2.93 11.43 -2.94
C GLN A 44 4.40 11.49 -2.51
N GLN A 45 4.75 10.97 -1.33
CA GLN A 45 6.14 10.89 -0.89
C GLN A 45 6.97 10.01 -1.83
N ILE A 46 6.44 8.84 -2.23
CA ILE A 46 7.12 7.95 -3.18
C ILE A 46 7.34 8.65 -4.52
N VAL A 47 6.32 9.34 -5.06
CA VAL A 47 6.43 10.12 -6.30
C VAL A 47 7.54 11.18 -6.18
N GLY A 48 7.59 11.90 -5.07
CA GLY A 48 8.63 12.90 -4.79
C GLY A 48 10.03 12.30 -4.69
N GLN A 49 10.19 11.20 -3.96
CA GLN A 49 11.48 10.51 -3.79
C GLN A 49 12.00 9.89 -5.10
N LEU A 50 11.08 9.40 -5.94
CA LEU A 50 11.41 8.86 -7.27
C LEU A 50 11.62 9.94 -8.33
N GLN A 51 11.30 11.20 -8.05
CA GLN A 51 11.21 12.27 -9.03
C GLN A 51 10.35 11.86 -10.25
N ALA A 52 9.30 11.08 -10.00
CA ALA A 52 8.46 10.55 -11.04
C ALA A 52 7.55 11.66 -11.60
N THR A 53 7.53 11.79 -12.92
CA THR A 53 6.53 12.63 -13.60
C THR A 53 5.23 11.85 -13.69
N ILE A 54 4.21 12.31 -12.97
CA ILE A 54 2.84 11.78 -13.06
C ILE A 54 1.93 12.79 -13.76
N SER A 55 0.94 12.30 -14.49
CA SER A 55 -0.09 13.11 -15.11
C SER A 55 -1.02 13.75 -14.07
N PRO A 56 -1.71 14.86 -14.43
CA PRO A 56 -2.73 15.45 -13.56
C PRO A 56 -3.84 14.45 -13.16
N GLN A 57 -4.17 13.52 -14.06
CA GLN A 57 -5.17 12.48 -13.83
C GLN A 57 -4.70 11.48 -12.77
N GLU A 58 -3.46 11.00 -12.87
CA GLU A 58 -2.87 10.11 -11.86
C GLU A 58 -2.77 10.80 -10.50
N LYS A 59 -2.42 12.09 -10.49
CA LYS A 59 -2.41 12.88 -9.24
C LYS A 59 -3.79 12.96 -8.61
N ALA A 60 -4.83 13.22 -9.40
CA ALA A 60 -6.21 13.27 -8.92
C ALA A 60 -6.67 11.91 -8.33
N LEU A 61 -6.29 10.80 -8.98
CA LEU A 61 -6.59 9.45 -8.48
C LEU A 61 -5.88 9.14 -7.16
N ILE A 62 -4.65 9.62 -6.96
CA ILE A 62 -3.93 9.46 -5.69
C ILE A 62 -4.62 10.22 -4.56
N GLU A 63 -5.20 11.39 -4.85
CA GLU A 63 -5.91 12.23 -3.89
C GLU A 63 -7.35 11.78 -3.63
N GLU A 64 -7.91 10.92 -4.49
CA GLU A 64 -9.27 10.41 -4.36
C GLU A 64 -9.36 9.42 -3.19
N ARG A 65 -10.33 9.66 -2.30
CA ARG A 65 -10.58 8.78 -1.16
C ARG A 65 -11.29 7.50 -1.64
N PRO A 66 -10.73 6.29 -1.41
CA PRO A 66 -11.29 5.04 -1.92
C PRO A 66 -12.70 4.72 -1.42
N THR A 67 -12.98 5.06 -0.16
CA THR A 67 -14.30 4.91 0.46
C THR A 67 -14.41 5.72 1.75
N ARG A 68 -15.63 5.86 2.26
CA ARG A 68 -15.94 6.45 3.56
C ARG A 68 -16.15 5.39 4.66
N ASP A 69 -16.28 4.12 4.28
CA ASP A 69 -16.54 2.99 5.18
C ASP A 69 -15.30 2.09 5.31
N LEU A 70 -14.76 2.01 6.52
CA LEU A 70 -13.61 1.18 6.84
C LEU A 70 -13.91 -0.32 6.76
N ALA A 71 -15.14 -0.74 7.08
CA ALA A 71 -15.53 -2.14 7.03
C ALA A 71 -15.61 -2.63 5.59
N ALA A 72 -16.18 -1.81 4.69
CA ALA A 72 -16.18 -2.08 3.26
C ALA A 72 -14.75 -2.20 2.70
N TYR A 73 -13.84 -1.33 3.15
CA TYR A 73 -12.44 -1.40 2.73
C TYR A 73 -11.72 -2.65 3.24
N ASP A 74 -11.98 -3.04 4.48
CA ASP A 74 -11.39 -4.25 5.05
C ASP A 74 -11.86 -5.50 4.29
N LEU A 75 -13.15 -5.60 3.97
CA LEU A 75 -13.70 -6.67 3.14
C LEU A 75 -13.09 -6.68 1.72
N TYR A 76 -12.90 -5.51 1.11
CA TYR A 76 -12.25 -5.40 -0.18
C TYR A 76 -10.80 -5.91 -0.13
N LEU A 77 -10.03 -5.54 0.91
CA LEU A 77 -8.66 -6.01 1.08
C LEU A 77 -8.60 -7.53 1.28
N GLN A 78 -9.50 -8.09 2.10
CA GLN A 78 -9.60 -9.53 2.29
C GLN A 78 -9.89 -10.25 0.97
N ALA A 79 -10.85 -9.74 0.17
CA ALA A 79 -11.17 -10.31 -1.13
C ALA A 79 -9.99 -10.22 -2.10
N LYS A 80 -9.28 -9.09 -2.14
CA LYS A 80 -8.09 -8.90 -2.97
C LYS A 80 -6.97 -9.88 -2.61
N GLU A 81 -6.69 -10.06 -1.32
CA GLU A 81 -5.67 -11.01 -0.85
C GLU A 81 -5.99 -12.45 -1.26
N LEU A 82 -7.26 -12.85 -1.17
CA LEU A 82 -7.71 -14.16 -1.66
C LEU A 82 -7.46 -14.30 -3.16
N ILE A 83 -7.87 -13.31 -3.97
CA ILE A 83 -7.69 -13.32 -5.44
C ILE A 83 -6.22 -13.38 -5.83
N ASP A 84 -5.37 -12.55 -5.20
CA ASP A 84 -3.92 -12.52 -5.45
C ASP A 84 -3.27 -13.85 -5.05
N GLY A 85 -3.73 -14.47 -3.96
CA GLY A 85 -3.32 -15.79 -3.51
C GLY A 85 -3.72 -16.93 -4.47
N TYR A 86 -4.90 -16.84 -5.09
CA TYR A 86 -5.33 -17.79 -6.13
C TYR A 86 -4.53 -17.61 -7.43
N THR A 87 -4.24 -16.38 -7.83
CA THR A 87 -3.52 -16.06 -9.08
C THR A 87 -2.05 -16.49 -9.02
N ASN A 88 -1.45 -16.47 -7.83
CA ASN A 88 -0.05 -16.87 -7.60
C ASN A 88 0.13 -18.31 -7.12
N ALA A 89 -0.90 -19.15 -7.15
CA ALA A 89 -0.78 -20.55 -6.78
C ALA A 89 0.15 -21.28 -7.78
N PRO A 90 1.30 -21.84 -7.35
CA PRO A 90 2.13 -22.64 -8.24
C PRO A 90 1.32 -23.88 -8.65
N ILE A 91 1.17 -24.09 -9.96
CA ILE A 91 0.60 -25.32 -10.52
C ILE A 91 1.39 -26.49 -9.93
N ARG A 92 0.85 -27.16 -8.92
CA ARG A 92 1.43 -28.40 -8.40
C ARG A 92 1.37 -29.41 -9.53
N ARG A 93 2.48 -29.61 -10.23
CA ARG A 93 2.71 -30.77 -11.07
C ARG A 93 2.66 -32.00 -10.17
N SER A 94 1.48 -32.62 -10.08
CA SER A 94 1.31 -33.95 -9.54
C SER A 94 2.13 -34.91 -10.41
N ARG A 95 3.18 -35.48 -9.82
CA ARG A 95 3.80 -36.71 -10.34
C ARG A 95 2.94 -37.87 -9.88
N PHE A 96 2.35 -38.58 -10.83
CA PHE A 96 2.14 -40.02 -10.72
C PHE A 96 3.30 -40.70 -11.44
#